data_AF-A0A9X5HFC6-F1
#
_entry.id   AF-A0A9X5HFC6-F1
#
_cell.length_a   1.000
_cell.length_b   1.000
_cell.length_c   1.000
_cell.angle_alpha   90.00
_cell.angle_beta   90.00
_cell.angle_gamma   90.00
#
_symmetry.space_group_name_H-M   'P 1'
#
loop_
_entity.id
_entity.type
_entity.pdbx_description
1 polymer ?
#
loop_
_entity_poly.entity_id
_entity_poly.type
_entity_poly.pdbx_seq_one_letter_code
_entity_poly.pdbx_strand_id
1 'polypeptide(L)' 'MDGTTAAKDMTLVVTGASGRTGSRVARAAEAAGMTVRPASRATGFDWADRTTWQSVLRGADAAYLMHPADVGAPGTAAA' A
#
# COMPACT_ATOMS: atom_id res chain seq x y z
N MET A 1 7.13 -2.38 -25.66
CA MET A 1 8.04 -2.60 -24.52
C MET A 1 8.56 -1.21 -24.19
N ASP A 2 8.21 -0.61 -23.04
CA ASP A 2 9.17 -0.41 -21.94
C ASP A 2 8.49 -0.04 -20.60
N GLY A 3 7.42 -0.75 -20.21
CA GLY A 3 6.76 -0.51 -18.91
C GLY A 3 7.62 -0.89 -17.69
N THR A 4 8.51 -1.87 -17.86
CA THR A 4 9.36 -2.40 -16.77
C THR A 4 10.44 -1.41 -16.34
N THR A 5 10.96 -0.59 -17.26
CA THR A 5 11.97 0.43 -16.93
C THR A 5 11.36 1.56 -16.11
N ALA A 6 10.13 1.98 -16.44
CA ALA A 6 9.42 3.02 -15.69
C ALA A 6 9.09 2.58 -14.26
N ALA A 7 8.82 1.28 -14.04
CA ALA A 7 8.51 0.75 -12.72
C ALA A 7 9.73 0.70 -11.78
N LYS A 8 10.95 0.58 -12.32
CA LYS A 8 12.15 0.25 -11.57
C LYS A 8 12.54 1.27 -10.49
N ASP A 9 12.10 2.52 -10.56
CA ASP A 9 12.43 3.56 -9.58
C ASP A 9 11.19 4.13 -8.87
N MET A 10 10.04 3.45 -8.99
CA MET A 10 8.79 3.87 -8.35
C MET A 10 8.78 3.52 -6.85
N THR A 11 8.10 4.35 -6.07
CA THR A 11 7.74 4.08 -4.67
C THR A 11 6.34 3.48 -4.59
N LEU A 12 6.25 2.24 -4.07
CA LEU A 12 5.00 1.54 -3.80
C LEU A 12 4.70 1.54 -2.29
N VAL A 13 3.59 2.16 -1.89
CA VAL A 13 3.06 1.99 -0.54
C VAL A 13 2.33 0.66 -0.44
N VAL A 14 2.62 -0.15 0.58
CA VAL A 14 1.98 -1.46 0.78
C VAL A 14 1.35 -1.53 2.16
N THR A 15 0.02 -1.50 2.22
CA THR A 15 -0.70 -1.81 3.46
C THR A 15 -0.65 -3.32 3.75
N GLY A 16 -0.55 -3.70 5.02
CA GLY A 16 -0.49 -5.11 5.41
C GLY A 16 0.73 -5.84 4.82
N ALA A 17 1.87 -5.16 4.66
CA ALA A 17 3.08 -5.66 3.99
C ALA A 17 3.67 -6.95 4.60
N SER A 18 3.40 -7.26 5.87
CA SER A 18 3.80 -8.53 6.51
C SER A 18 2.76 -9.65 6.39
N GLY A 19 1.58 -9.36 5.84
CA GLY A 19 0.47 -10.30 5.70
C GLY A 19 0.62 -11.28 4.52
N ARG A 20 -0.36 -12.18 4.39
CA ARG A 20 -0.36 -13.26 3.37
C ARG A 20 -0.21 -12.76 1.94
N THR A 21 -0.92 -11.68 1.60
CA THR A 21 -0.92 -11.08 0.27
C THR A 21 0.11 -9.96 0.18
N GLY A 22 0.13 -9.05 1.16
CA GLY A 22 1.05 -7.90 1.17
C GLY A 22 2.52 -8.29 1.12
N SER A 23 2.94 -9.37 1.77
CA SER A 23 4.35 -9.83 1.72
C SER A 23 4.79 -10.30 0.34
N ARG A 24 3.87 -10.87 -0.44
CA ARG A 24 4.13 -11.30 -1.82
C ARG A 24 4.23 -10.09 -2.75
N VAL A 25 3.35 -9.11 -2.55
CA VAL A 25 3.37 -7.83 -3.30
C VAL A 25 4.65 -7.07 -3.01
N ALA A 26 5.04 -6.92 -1.73
CA ALA A 26 6.27 -6.24 -1.33
C ALA A 26 7.50 -6.90 -1.99
N ARG A 27 7.63 -8.22 -1.87
CA ARG A 27 8.75 -8.97 -2.49
C ARG A 27 8.79 -8.84 -4.01
N ALA A 28 7.62 -8.88 -4.67
CA ALA A 28 7.56 -8.74 -6.12
C ALA A 28 7.95 -7.32 -6.58
N ALA A 29 7.51 -6.29 -5.84
CA ALA A 29 7.86 -4.91 -6.11
C ALA A 29 9.35 -4.65 -5.91
N GLU A 30 9.93 -5.12 -4.80
CA GLU A 30 11.38 -5.06 -4.54
C GLU A 30 12.17 -5.78 -5.64
N ALA A 31 11.74 -6.98 -6.06
CA ALA A 31 12.38 -7.72 -7.15
C ALA A 31 12.29 -7.00 -8.51
N ALA A 32 11.28 -6.14 -8.70
CA ALA A 32 11.13 -5.28 -9.87
C ALA A 32 11.96 -3.99 -9.78
N GLY A 33 12.65 -3.75 -8.66
CA GLY A 33 13.48 -2.56 -8.41
C GLY A 33 12.78 -1.45 -7.63
N MET A 34 11.47 -1.57 -7.38
CA MET A 34 10.68 -0.54 -6.72
C MET A 34 11.12 -0.34 -5.26
N THR A 35 11.00 0.89 -4.77
CA THR A 35 11.07 1.18 -3.33
C THR A 35 9.75 0.81 -2.67
N VAL A 36 9.77 -0.11 -1.71
CA VAL A 36 8.57 -0.48 -0.93
C VAL A 36 8.49 0.32 0.35
N ARG A 37 7.34 0.95 0.59
CA ARG A 37 7.01 1.67 1.82
C ARG A 37 5.87 0.99 2.58
N PRO A 38 6.15 0.24 3.66
CA PRO A 38 5.11 -0.41 4.47
C PRO A 38 4.19 0.60 5.16
N ALA A 39 2.88 0.44 5.00
CA ALA A 39 1.86 1.23 5.66
C ALA A 39 1.07 0.38 6.67
N SER A 40 1.02 0.86 7.91
CA SER A 40 0.33 0.24 9.04
C SER A 40 0.12 1.29 10.13
N ARG A 41 -0.65 0.97 11.18
CA ARG A 41 -0.77 1.86 12.35
C ARG A 41 0.58 2.16 13.00
N ALA A 42 1.49 1.18 13.01
CA ALA A 42 2.85 1.36 13.54
C ALA A 42 3.72 2.30 12.67
N THR A 43 3.36 2.50 11.40
CA THR A 43 4.04 3.41 10.47
C THR A 43 3.20 4.64 10.12
N GLY A 44 2.17 4.94 10.93
CA GLY A 44 1.39 6.17 10.83
C GLY A 44 0.25 6.14 9.82
N PHE A 45 -0.23 4.96 9.39
CA PHE A 45 -1.42 4.82 8.54
C PHE A 45 -2.56 4.14 9.29
N ASP A 46 -3.67 4.84 9.49
CA ASP A 46 -4.88 4.29 10.12
C ASP A 46 -6.09 4.46 9.20
N TRP A 47 -6.75 3.35 8.84
CA TRP A 47 -7.98 3.36 8.05
C TRP A 47 -9.13 4.16 8.70
N ALA A 48 -9.17 4.23 10.03
CA ALA A 48 -10.20 4.97 10.75
C ALA A 48 -9.92 6.48 10.85
N ASP A 49 -8.67 6.91 10.63
CA ASP A 49 -8.26 8.31 10.73
C ASP A 49 -7.68 8.81 9.40
N ARG A 50 -8.54 9.45 8.60
CA ARG A 50 -8.19 10.02 7.29
C ARG A 50 -7.08 11.06 7.36
N THR A 51 -6.87 11.72 8.51
CA THR A 51 -5.82 12.74 8.64
C THR A 51 -4.41 12.13 8.54
N THR A 52 -4.29 10.83 8.81
CA THR A 52 -3.03 10.09 8.74
C THR A 52 -2.64 9.68 7.31
N TRP A 53 -3.58 9.65 6.37
CA TRP A 53 -3.35 9.05 5.05
C TRP A 53 -2.38 9.86 4.21
N GLN A 54 -2.54 11.18 4.24
CA GLN A 54 -1.80 12.08 3.35
C GLN A 54 -0.29 12.00 3.60
N SER A 55 0.14 11.95 4.87
CA SER A 55 1.56 11.89 5.23
C SER A 55 2.21 10.60 4.72
N VAL A 56 1.49 9.47 4.78
CA VAL A 56 2.00 8.16 4.37
C VAL A 56 1.98 7.97 2.84
N LEU A 57 0.98 8.52 2.15
CA LEU A 57 0.81 8.35 0.71
C LEU A 57 1.60 9.37 -0.11
N ARG A 58 1.99 10.52 0.47
CA ARG A 58 2.72 11.56 -0.24
C ARG A 58 4.00 11.03 -0.90
N GLY A 59 4.20 11.35 -2.17
CA GLY A 59 5.38 10.95 -2.94
C GLY A 59 5.46 9.45 -3.24
N ALA A 60 4.37 8.69 -3.04
CA ALA A 60 4.25 7.36 -3.62
C ALA A 60 3.75 7.47 -5.06
N ASP A 61 4.25 6.61 -5.94
CA ASP A 61 3.78 6.50 -7.32
C ASP A 61 2.60 5.51 -7.43
N ALA A 62 2.51 4.57 -6.49
CA ALA A 62 1.44 3.59 -6.42
C ALA A 62 1.14 3.16 -4.98
N ALA A 63 -0.03 2.56 -4.75
CA ALA A 63 -0.40 1.97 -3.46
C ALA A 63 -1.12 0.62 -3.62
N TYR A 64 -0.70 -0.36 -2.82
CA TYR A 64 -1.43 -1.60 -2.58
C TYR A 64 -2.25 -1.48 -1.28
N LEU A 65 -3.57 -1.48 -1.43
CA LEU A 65 -4.52 -1.28 -0.35
C LEU A 65 -5.26 -2.59 -0.02
N MET A 66 -5.04 -3.09 1.20
CA MET A 66 -5.76 -4.21 1.80
C MET A 66 -6.52 -3.69 3.02
N HIS A 67 -7.80 -3.41 2.83
CA HIS A 67 -8.66 -3.02 3.93
C HIS A 67 -8.99 -4.25 4.80
N PRO A 68 -8.80 -4.21 6.12
CA PRO A 68 -8.98 -5.37 7.00
C PRO A 68 -10.45 -5.75 7.24
N ALA A 69 -11.40 -4.88 6.91
CA ALA A 69 -12.83 -5.23 6.98
C ALA A 69 -13.29 -5.91 5.69
N ASP A 70 -14.10 -6.96 5.84
CA ASP A 70 -14.74 -7.64 4.73
C ASP A 70 -15.58 -6.66 3.90
N VAL A 71 -15.55 -6.84 2.59
CA VAL A 71 -16.40 -6.11 1.65
C VAL A 71 -17.86 -6.45 2.00
N GLY A 72 -18.58 -5.50 2.62
CA GLY A 72 -19.96 -5.68 3.09
C GLY A 72 -20.15 -5.62 4.61
N ALA A 73 -19.07 -5.55 5.39
CA ALA A 73 -19.18 -5.29 6.83
C ALA A 73 -19.79 -3.90 7.10
N PRO A 74 -20.56 -3.71 8.19
CA PRO A 74 -21.10 -2.40 8.57
C PRO A 74 -20.00 -1.33 8.57
N GLY A 75 -20.18 -0.25 7.81
CA GLY A 75 -19.18 0.81 7.64
C GLY A 75 -18.27 0.69 6.41
N THR A 76 -18.39 -0.35 5.57
CA THR A 76 -17.60 -0.48 4.32
C THR A 76 -18.30 0.05 3.06
N ALA A 77 -19.63 0.24 3.10
CA ALA A 77 -20.42 0.69 1.95
C ALA A 77 -20.76 2.19 1.95
N ALA A 78 -20.45 2.92 3.02
CA ALA A 78 -20.71 4.35 3.10
C ALA A 78 -19.40 5.12 2.87
N ALA A 79 -19.28 5.74 1.69
CA ALA A 79 -18.25 6.71 1.34
C ALA A 79 -18.85 8.12 1.31
#